data_AF-A0A2Z4MFT4-F1
#
_entry.id   AF-A0A2Z4MFT4-F1
#
_cell.length_a   1.000
_cell.length_b   1.000
_cell.length_c   1.000
_cell.angle_alpha   90.00
_cell.angle_beta   90.00
_cell.angle_gamma   90.00
#
_symmetry.space_group_name_H-M   'P 1'
#
loop_
_entity.id
_entity.type
_entity.pdbx_description
1 polymer ?
#
loop_
_entity_poly.entity_id
_entity_poly.type
_entity_poly.pdbx_seq_one_letter_code
_entity_poly.pdbx_strand_id
1 'polypeptide(L)'
;MKKPVITFFLAVIPSIATILLLLDYFPYTGLGRIVSIPITLILNIAILLISLFITQKLKSRVFKSLIWVVAIPISVFVAIFLHPQEYLPSVLTQLRELIFAH
;
A
#
# COMPACT_ATOMS: atom_id res chain seq x y z
N MET A 1 -12.31 -23.20 6.38
CA MET A 1 -11.17 -22.33 6.75
C MET A 1 -11.38 -20.91 6.23
N LYS A 2 -10.59 -19.95 6.73
CA LYS A 2 -10.07 -18.79 6.00
C LYS A 2 -11.02 -17.74 5.35
N LYS A 3 -12.36 -17.70 5.49
CA LYS A 3 -13.17 -16.63 4.80
C LYS A 3 -12.64 -15.16 4.98
N PRO A 4 -12.48 -14.61 6.20
CA PRO A 4 -11.80 -13.31 6.43
C PRO A 4 -10.33 -13.27 6.00
N VAL A 5 -9.65 -14.41 6.00
CA VAL A 5 -8.23 -14.55 5.61
C VAL A 5 -8.06 -14.50 4.09
N ILE A 6 -9.04 -14.98 3.31
CA ILE A 6 -9.09 -14.80 1.85
C ILE A 6 -9.25 -13.31 1.53
N THR A 7 -10.16 -12.61 2.20
CA THR A 7 -10.29 -11.15 2.07
C THR A 7 -8.97 -10.44 2.38
N PHE A 8 -8.28 -10.83 3.46
CA PHE A 8 -6.97 -10.29 3.81
C PHE A 8 -5.93 -10.53 2.71
N PHE A 9 -5.72 -11.77 2.27
CA PHE A 9 -4.74 -12.07 1.21
C PHE A 9 -5.06 -11.37 -0.11
N LEU A 10 -6.34 -11.27 -0.50
CA LEU A 10 -6.75 -10.50 -1.67
C LEU A 10 -6.47 -9.00 -1.51
N ALA A 11 -6.70 -8.42 -0.33
CA ALA A 11 -6.43 -7.01 -0.05
C ALA A 11 -4.93 -6.68 0.04
N VAL A 12 -4.06 -7.67 0.25
CA VAL A 12 -2.59 -7.53 0.19
C VAL A 12 -2.08 -7.45 -1.25
N ILE A 13 -2.77 -8.05 -2.24
CA ILE A 13 -2.30 -8.10 -3.65
C ILE A 13 -2.00 -6.70 -4.22
N PRO A 14 -2.86 -5.67 -4.10
CA PRO A 14 -2.57 -4.33 -4.61
C PRO A 14 -1.32 -3.70 -3.99
N SER A 15 -1.07 -3.93 -2.70
CA SER A 15 0.15 -3.46 -2.03
C SER A 15 1.40 -4.16 -2.57
N ILE A 16 1.37 -5.47 -2.79
CA ILE A 16 2.53 -6.21 -3.34
C ILE A 16 2.77 -5.78 -4.79
N ALA A 17 1.72 -5.70 -5.61
CA ALA A 17 1.82 -5.21 -6.98
C ALA A 17 2.39 -3.79 -7.03
N THR A 18 1.97 -2.90 -6.13
CA THR A 18 2.53 -1.54 -6.01
C THR A 18 4.02 -1.57 -5.68
N ILE A 19 4.46 -2.39 -4.72
CA ILE A 19 5.89 -2.50 -4.38
C ILE A 19 6.71 -3.02 -5.58
N LEU A 20 6.20 -4.00 -6.34
CA LEU A 20 6.87 -4.50 -7.54
C LEU A 20 6.99 -3.40 -8.61
N LEU A 21 5.89 -2.70 -8.91
CA LEU A 21 5.90 -1.57 -9.85
C LEU A 21 6.86 -0.46 -9.41
N LEU A 22 6.94 -0.14 -8.12
CA LEU A 22 7.87 0.85 -7.60
C LEU A 22 9.34 0.42 -7.71
N LEU A 23 9.62 -0.88 -7.66
CA LEU A 23 10.96 -1.42 -7.90
C LEU A 23 11.38 -1.34 -9.36
N ASP A 24 10.46 -1.58 -10.28
CA ASP A 24 10.72 -1.56 -11.72
C ASP A 24 10.82 -0.13 -12.27
N TYR A 25 9.89 0.75 -11.89
CA TYR A 25 9.78 2.11 -12.43
C TYR A 25 10.54 3.18 -11.62
N PHE A 26 10.83 2.95 -10.34
CA PHE A 26 11.54 3.92 -9.47
C PHE A 26 12.77 3.27 -8.80
N PRO A 27 13.77 2.80 -9.57
CA PRO A 27 14.86 1.95 -9.07
C PRO A 27 15.91 2.68 -8.21
N TYR A 28 15.90 4.02 -8.15
CA TYR A 28 16.90 4.89 -7.48
C TYR A 28 16.82 4.89 -5.95
N THR A 29 16.75 3.69 -5.37
CA THR A 29 16.36 3.36 -3.99
C THR A 29 17.52 2.93 -3.08
N GLY A 30 18.69 2.66 -3.68
CA GLY A 30 19.95 2.27 -3.03
C GLY A 30 19.83 1.30 -1.85
N LEU A 31 20.43 1.68 -0.73
CA LEU A 31 20.39 0.94 0.54
C LEU A 31 19.05 1.15 1.26
N GLY A 32 18.41 2.31 1.08
CA GLY A 32 17.11 2.63 1.64
C GLY A 32 16.05 1.56 1.36
N ARG A 33 16.10 0.95 0.16
CA ARG A 33 15.26 -0.19 -0.25
C ARG A 33 15.23 -1.35 0.75
N ILE A 34 16.38 -1.69 1.34
CA ILE A 34 16.55 -2.84 2.24
C ILE A 34 15.74 -2.64 3.52
N VAL A 35 15.59 -1.38 3.96
CA VAL A 35 14.89 -0.99 5.17
C VAL A 35 13.43 -0.60 4.88
N SER A 36 13.17 0.06 3.75
CA SER A 36 11.83 0.57 3.40
C SER A 36 10.84 -0.52 3.05
N ILE A 37 11.23 -1.57 2.30
CA ILE A 37 10.30 -2.64 1.90
C ILE A 37 9.77 -3.40 3.14
N PRO A 38 10.61 -3.88 4.08
CA PRO A 38 10.11 -4.52 5.29
C PRO A 38 9.18 -3.61 6.11
N ILE A 39 9.54 -2.34 6.30
CA ILE A 39 8.69 -1.38 7.04
C ILE A 39 7.35 -1.17 6.34
N THR A 40 7.36 -1.00 5.02
CA THR A 40 6.16 -0.82 4.20
C THR A 40 5.24 -2.03 4.28
N LEU A 41 5.80 -3.25 4.18
CA LEU A 41 5.04 -4.49 4.31
C LEU A 41 4.43 -4.63 5.71
N ILE A 42 5.19 -4.32 6.77
CA ILE A 42 4.70 -4.35 8.16
C ILE A 42 3.53 -3.37 8.36
N LEU A 43 3.67 -2.12 7.89
CA LEU A 43 2.63 -1.10 8.00
C LEU A 43 1.37 -1.47 7.19
N ASN A 44 1.53 -1.96 5.97
CA ASN A 44 0.40 -2.37 5.13
C ASN A 44 -0.31 -3.62 5.69
N ILE A 45 0.43 -4.59 6.22
CA ILE A 45 -0.14 -5.70 6.98
C ILE A 45 -0.92 -5.19 8.19
N ALA A 46 -0.37 -4.24 8.97
CA ALA A 46 -1.05 -3.67 10.13
C ALA A 46 -2.36 -2.94 9.74
N ILE A 47 -2.34 -2.10 8.71
CA ILE A 47 -3.53 -1.39 8.17
C ILE A 47 -4.63 -2.39 7.78
N LEU A 48 -4.26 -3.45 7.04
CA LEU A 48 -5.21 -4.45 6.57
C LEU A 48 -5.71 -5.38 7.69
N LEU A 49 -4.89 -5.70 8.70
CA LEU A 49 -5.31 -6.44 9.89
C LEU A 49 -6.25 -5.63 10.79
N ILE A 50 -5.98 -4.34 11.00
CA ILE A 50 -6.87 -3.42 11.74
C ILE A 50 -8.21 -3.31 11.00
N SER A 51 -8.17 -3.13 9.68
CA SER A 51 -9.38 -3.08 8.83
C SER A 51 -10.17 -4.39 8.89
N LEU A 52 -9.49 -5.53 8.91
CA LEU A 52 -10.12 -6.84 9.09
C LEU A 52 -10.78 -6.97 10.47
N PHE A 53 -10.11 -6.55 11.54
CA PHE A 53 -10.64 -6.58 12.91
C PHE A 53 -11.89 -5.71 13.08
N ILE A 54 -11.88 -4.49 12.51
CA ILE A 54 -13.05 -3.60 12.51
C ILE A 54 -14.19 -4.21 11.70
N THR A 55 -13.92 -4.70 10.48
CA THR A 55 -14.97 -5.28 9.61
C THR A 55 -15.55 -6.60 10.13
N GLN A 56 -14.86 -7.32 11.01
CA GLN A 56 -15.42 -8.47 11.73
C GLN A 56 -16.49 -8.03 12.76
N LYS A 57 -16.32 -6.90 13.45
CA LYS A 57 -17.25 -6.41 14.49
C LYS A 57 -18.53 -5.78 13.91
N LEU A 58 -18.51 -5.31 12.65
CA LEU A 58 -19.65 -4.67 12.01
C LEU A 58 -20.68 -5.69 11.49
N LYS A 59 -21.98 -5.33 11.52
CA LYS A 59 -23.06 -6.13 10.89
C LYS A 59 -23.33 -5.72 9.44
N SER A 60 -23.41 -4.41 9.17
CA SER A 60 -23.73 -3.89 7.84
C SER A 60 -22.68 -4.23 6.78
N ARG A 61 -23.12 -4.74 5.63
CA ARG A 61 -22.26 -5.04 4.47
C ARG A 61 -21.69 -3.77 3.83
N VAL A 62 -22.47 -2.69 3.77
CA VAL A 62 -22.08 -1.42 3.14
C VAL A 62 -20.87 -0.81 3.85
N PHE A 63 -20.91 -0.70 5.19
CA PHE A 63 -19.77 -0.18 5.96
C PHE A 63 -18.52 -1.06 5.83
N LYS A 64 -18.65 -2.39 5.71
CA LYS A 64 -17.50 -3.26 5.44
C LYS A 64 -16.87 -2.97 4.08
N SER A 65 -17.69 -2.83 3.04
CA SER A 65 -17.21 -2.48 1.71
C SER A 65 -16.52 -1.11 1.70
N LEU A 66 -17.10 -0.09 2.35
CA LEU A 66 -16.48 1.23 2.47
C LEU A 66 -15.11 1.18 3.16
N ILE A 67 -14.96 0.41 4.24
CA ILE A 67 -13.67 0.25 4.91
C ILE A 67 -12.63 -0.37 3.97
N TRP A 68 -12.96 -1.40 3.20
CA TRP A 68 -12.00 -1.99 2.24
C TRP A 68 -11.68 -1.07 1.06
N VAL A 69 -12.68 -0.32 0.57
CA VAL A 69 -12.51 0.72 -0.47
C VAL A 69 -11.58 1.85 -0.02
N VAL A 70 -11.47 2.12 1.29
CA VAL A 70 -10.53 3.12 1.85
C VAL A 70 -9.19 2.50 2.24
N ALA A 71 -9.19 1.33 2.88
CA ALA A 71 -7.98 0.69 3.41
C ALA A 71 -6.99 0.23 2.33
N ILE A 72 -7.49 -0.24 1.18
CA ILE A 72 -6.65 -0.69 0.06
C ILE A 72 -5.92 0.50 -0.59
N PRO A 73 -6.58 1.61 -0.99
CA PRO A 73 -5.87 2.80 -1.44
C PRO A 73 -4.91 3.39 -0.40
N ILE A 74 -5.24 3.36 0.90
CA ILE A 74 -4.31 3.81 1.95
C ILE A 74 -3.04 2.94 1.96
N SER A 75 -3.15 1.61 1.87
CA SER A 75 -1.95 0.75 1.85
C SER A 75 -1.10 0.94 0.58
N VAL A 76 -1.74 1.16 -0.57
CA VAL A 76 -1.07 1.55 -1.83
C VAL A 76 -0.36 2.90 -1.68
N PHE A 77 -1.03 3.91 -1.11
CA PHE A 77 -0.45 5.23 -0.88
C PHE A 77 0.73 5.19 0.10
N VAL A 78 0.64 4.41 1.18
CA VAL A 78 1.75 4.18 2.12
C VAL A 78 2.96 3.56 1.40
N ALA A 79 2.75 2.61 0.49
CA ALA A 79 3.84 2.05 -0.30
C ALA A 79 4.51 3.09 -1.23
N ILE A 80 3.72 3.95 -1.89
CA ILE A 80 4.23 5.04 -2.73
C ILE A 80 4.99 6.08 -1.89
N PHE A 81 4.44 6.46 -0.74
CA PHE A 81 4.99 7.50 0.14
C PHE A 81 6.29 7.07 0.83
N LEU A 82 6.42 5.79 1.22
CA LEU A 82 7.60 5.25 1.89
C LEU A 82 8.65 4.68 0.93
N HIS A 83 8.41 4.68 -0.38
CA HIS A 83 9.40 4.21 -1.35
C HIS A 83 10.55 5.22 -1.46
N PRO A 84 11.78 4.83 -1.10
CA PRO A 84 12.90 5.75 -0.99
C PRO A 84 13.39 6.13 -2.38
N GLN A 85 13.76 7.40 -2.55
CA GLN A 85 14.50 7.87 -3.70
C GLN A 85 15.72 8.60 -3.13
N GLU A 86 16.91 8.00 -3.26
CA GLU A 86 18.13 8.53 -2.62
C GLU A 86 18.75 9.69 -3.41
N TYR A 87 18.59 9.66 -4.74
CA TYR A 87 19.21 10.62 -5.67
C TYR A 87 18.19 11.42 -6.50
N LEU A 88 16.90 11.19 -6.29
CA LEU A 88 15.79 11.82 -7.02
C LEU A 88 14.75 12.37 -6.05
N PRO A 89 13.87 13.29 -6.49
CA PRO A 89 12.68 13.68 -5.73
C PRO A 89 11.82 12.47 -5.37
N SER A 90 10.93 12.63 -4.37
CA SER A 90 10.00 11.56 -3.97
C SER A 90 9.17 11.05 -5.14
N VAL A 91 8.70 9.79 -5.08
CA VAL A 91 7.82 9.22 -6.11
C VAL A 91 6.59 10.10 -6.36
N LEU A 92 6.01 10.68 -5.31
CA LEU A 92 4.89 11.62 -5.43
C LEU A 92 5.26 12.91 -6.17
N THR A 93 6.49 13.41 -5.97
CA THR A 93 7.00 14.59 -6.70
C THR A 93 7.17 14.27 -8.18
N GLN A 94 7.83 13.14 -8.51
CA GLN A 94 8.05 12.71 -9.89
C GLN A 94 6.72 12.48 -10.63
N LEU A 95 5.74 11.82 -9.98
CA LEU A 95 4.40 11.62 -10.55
C LEU A 95 3.64 12.94 -10.73
N ARG A 96 3.76 13.89 -9.79
CA ARG A 96 3.16 15.23 -9.92
C ARG A 96 3.75 15.98 -11.10
N GLU A 97 5.07 15.98 -11.24
CA GLU A 97 5.75 16.63 -12.36
C GLU A 97 5.33 16.01 -13.70
N LEU A 98 5.29 14.67 -13.79
CA LEU A 98 4.84 13.97 -15.00
C LEU A 98 3.39 14.29 -15.40
N ILE A 99 2.49 14.49 -14.44
CA ILE A 99 1.05 14.74 -14.70
C ILE A 99 0.76 16.23 -14.96
N PHE A 100 1.50 17.14 -14.35
CA PHE A 100 1.20 18.58 -14.34
C PHE A 100 2.26 19.48 -15.00
N ALA A 101 3.28 18.91 -15.67
CA ALA A 101 4.22 19.65 -16.52
C ALA A 101 3.76 19.77 -17.99
N HIS A 102 2.46 19.65 -18.23
CA HIS A 102 1.76 19.87 -19.50
C HIS A 102 0.63 20.89 -19.26
#